data_AF-A0A7W2PUY4-F1
#
_entry.id   AF-A0A7W2PUY4-F1
#
_cell.length_a   1.000
_cell.length_b   1.000
_cell.length_c   1.000
_cell.angle_alpha   90.00
_cell.angle_beta   90.00
_cell.angle_gamma   90.00
#
_symmetry.space_group_name_H-M   'P 1'
#
loop_
_entity.id
_entity.type
_entity.pdbx_description
1 polymer ?
#
loop_
_entity_poly.entity_id
_entity_poly.type
_entity_poly.pdbx_seq_one_letter_code
_entity_poly.pdbx_strand_id
1 'polypeptide(L)'
;MQAKAKIDRAALEAIAESTRRGLLLLVDKPGSTFNGFPRGTCGPASDILGRLIKEQLGADGVYVWAEDHPNLKREQSHAWFEVDGFIIDLTYDQFPDTGLTGWVFDQGNEWHAKFAEQERRQGFCPPSGWPEYPLDGYAAAKSQI
;
A
#
# COMPACT_ATOMS: atom_id res chain seq x y z
N MET A 1 12.63 4.96 28.94
CA MET A 1 11.96 4.98 27.63
C MET A 1 12.73 4.01 26.75
N GLN A 2 12.22 2.80 26.51
CA GLN A 2 12.89 1.86 25.60
C GLN A 2 12.68 2.35 24.18
N ALA A 3 13.77 2.48 23.40
CA ALA A 3 13.65 2.69 21.96
C ALA A 3 12.89 1.48 21.37
N LYS A 4 11.79 1.74 20.66
CA LYS A 4 11.10 0.70 19.89
C LYS A 4 12.12 0.17 18.87
N ALA A 5 12.34 -1.14 18.82
CA ALA A 5 13.24 -1.72 17.84
C ALA A 5 12.74 -1.33 16.44
N LYS A 6 13.67 -0.83 15.60
CA LYS A 6 13.38 -0.49 14.21
C LYS A 6 12.99 -1.77 13.47
N ILE A 7 11.93 -1.70 12.67
CA ILE A 7 11.45 -2.79 11.85
C ILE A 7 12.52 -3.14 10.82
N ASP A 8 12.75 -4.44 10.63
CA ASP A 8 13.62 -4.94 9.58
C ASP A 8 12.98 -4.70 8.20
N ARG A 9 13.70 -3.99 7.33
CA ARG A 9 13.27 -3.73 5.95
C ARG A 9 12.97 -5.04 5.20
N ALA A 10 13.75 -6.09 5.42
CA ALA A 10 13.54 -7.37 4.76
C ALA A 10 12.19 -8.00 5.13
N ALA A 11 11.73 -7.81 6.38
CA ALA A 11 10.41 -8.26 6.80
C ALA A 11 9.28 -7.47 6.12
N LEU A 12 9.45 -6.16 5.94
CA LEU A 12 8.51 -5.33 5.17
C LEU A 12 8.47 -5.72 3.70
N GLU A 13 9.63 -5.99 3.09
CA GLU A 13 9.74 -6.44 1.70
C GLU A 13 9.05 -7.78 1.49
N ALA A 14 9.25 -8.75 2.39
CA ALA A 14 8.57 -10.03 2.34
C ALA A 14 7.04 -9.90 2.41
N ILE A 15 6.52 -9.10 3.36
CA ILE A 15 5.08 -8.85 3.48
C ILE A 15 4.54 -8.13 2.24
N ALA A 16 5.24 -7.12 1.74
CA ALA A 16 4.85 -6.36 0.55
C ALA A 16 4.79 -7.27 -0.69
N GLU A 17 5.79 -8.12 -0.88
CA GLU A 17 5.84 -9.06 -1.99
C GLU A 17 4.72 -10.11 -1.90
N SER A 18 4.53 -10.74 -0.75
CA SER A 18 3.44 -11.70 -0.53
C SER A 18 2.06 -11.07 -0.72
N THR A 19 1.86 -9.86 -0.19
CA THR A 19 0.60 -9.13 -0.37
C THR A 19 0.35 -8.88 -1.85
N ARG A 20 1.33 -8.34 -2.57
CA ARG A 20 1.20 -8.06 -4.00
C ARG A 20 0.94 -9.34 -4.81
N ARG A 21 1.64 -10.44 -4.52
CA ARG A 21 1.40 -11.74 -5.17
C ARG A 21 -0.05 -12.21 -4.98
N GLY A 22 -0.58 -12.07 -3.77
CA GLY A 22 -1.98 -12.42 -3.50
C GLY A 22 -2.97 -11.56 -4.30
N LEU A 23 -2.73 -10.25 -4.39
CA LEU A 23 -3.59 -9.35 -5.16
C LEU A 23 -3.52 -9.62 -6.67
N LEU A 24 -2.34 -10.02 -7.19
CA LEU A 24 -2.18 -10.41 -8.60
C LEU A 24 -3.02 -11.63 -8.99
N LEU A 25 -3.36 -12.53 -8.05
CA LEU A 25 -4.24 -13.68 -8.32
C LEU A 25 -5.68 -13.26 -8.64
N LEU A 26 -6.05 -12.00 -8.38
CA LEU A 26 -7.39 -11.47 -8.58
C LEU A 26 -7.53 -10.60 -9.83
N VAL A 27 -6.44 -10.41 -10.61
CA VAL A 27 -6.40 -9.50 -11.76
C VAL A 27 -7.50 -9.78 -12.78
N ASP A 28 -7.82 -11.05 -13.03
CA ASP A 28 -8.84 -11.46 -14.00
C ASP A 28 -10.16 -11.90 -13.33
N LYS A 29 -10.32 -11.70 -12.02
CA LYS A 29 -11.49 -12.17 -11.27
C LYS A 29 -12.64 -11.17 -11.34
N PRO A 30 -13.76 -11.47 -12.05
CA PRO A 30 -14.89 -10.55 -12.13
C PRO A 30 -15.52 -10.32 -10.76
N GLY A 31 -15.93 -9.09 -10.49
CA GLY A 31 -16.53 -8.68 -9.21
C GLY A 31 -15.54 -8.49 -8.06
N SER A 32 -14.24 -8.75 -8.26
CA SER A 32 -13.22 -8.37 -7.29
C SER A 32 -12.89 -6.89 -7.42
N THR A 33 -12.65 -6.22 -6.28
CA THR A 33 -12.03 -4.88 -6.26
C THR A 33 -10.69 -4.85 -6.98
N PHE A 34 -10.01 -6.00 -7.05
CA PHE A 34 -8.68 -6.16 -7.65
C PHE A 34 -8.70 -6.64 -9.11
N ASN A 35 -9.87 -6.64 -9.76
CA ASN A 35 -9.93 -6.85 -11.20
C ASN A 35 -9.19 -5.72 -11.94
N GLY A 36 -8.19 -6.06 -12.76
CA GLY A 36 -7.32 -5.09 -13.43
C GLY A 36 -6.20 -4.50 -12.54
N PHE A 37 -5.91 -5.10 -11.38
CA PHE A 37 -4.79 -4.74 -10.52
C PHE A 37 -3.49 -4.55 -11.34
N PRO A 38 -2.70 -3.47 -11.12
CA PRO A 38 -2.75 -2.53 -9.99
C PRO A 38 -3.61 -1.26 -10.18
N ARG A 39 -4.29 -1.10 -11.32
CA ARG A 39 -4.91 0.18 -11.69
C ARG A 39 -6.15 0.47 -10.86
N GLY A 40 -6.17 1.63 -10.19
CA GLY A 40 -7.34 2.10 -9.43
C GLY A 40 -7.56 1.38 -8.09
N THR A 41 -6.59 0.58 -7.64
CA THR A 41 -6.70 -0.26 -6.44
C THR A 41 -5.76 0.17 -5.30
N CYS A 42 -5.05 1.29 -5.45
CA CYS A 42 -4.04 1.76 -4.50
C CYS A 42 -4.56 1.92 -3.07
N GLY A 43 -5.77 2.47 -2.89
CA GLY A 43 -6.41 2.61 -1.58
C GLY A 43 -6.67 1.27 -0.89
N PRO A 44 -7.52 0.39 -1.48
CA PRO A 44 -7.77 -0.96 -0.99
C PRO A 44 -6.49 -1.77 -0.72
N ALA A 45 -5.50 -1.71 -1.63
CA ALA A 45 -4.23 -2.42 -1.49
C ALA A 45 -3.45 -1.94 -0.26
N SER A 46 -3.38 -0.62 -0.06
CA SER A 46 -2.67 -0.01 1.08
C SER A 46 -3.33 -0.34 2.42
N ASP A 47 -4.66 -0.41 2.47
CA ASP A 47 -5.38 -0.82 3.69
C ASP A 47 -5.18 -2.31 4.02
N ILE A 48 -5.22 -3.19 3.02
CA ILE A 48 -4.89 -4.61 3.23
C ILE A 48 -3.45 -4.78 3.71
N LEU A 49 -2.51 -4.07 3.08
CA LEU A 49 -1.10 -4.10 3.47
C LEU A 49 -0.89 -3.62 4.92
N GLY A 50 -1.48 -2.47 5.27
CA GLY A 50 -1.37 -1.91 6.62
C GLY A 50 -1.93 -2.85 7.69
N ARG A 51 -3.02 -3.56 7.37
CA ARG A 51 -3.56 -4.62 8.22
C ARG A 51 -2.58 -5.79 8.39
N LEU A 52 -2.00 -6.28 7.30
CA LEU A 52 -1.07 -7.42 7.36
C LEU A 52 0.22 -7.06 8.10
N ILE A 53 0.74 -5.85 7.94
CA ILE A 53 1.87 -5.35 8.73
C ILE A 53 1.53 -5.32 10.22
N LYS A 54 0.32 -4.86 10.59
CA LYS A 54 -0.12 -4.88 11.98
C LYS A 54 -0.24 -6.29 12.54
N GLU A 55 -0.84 -7.21 11.77
CA GLU A 55 -1.05 -8.60 12.19
C GLU A 55 0.26 -9.39 12.33
N GLN A 56 1.23 -9.18 11.41
CA GLN A 56 2.47 -9.95 11.36
C GLN A 56 3.60 -9.37 12.21
N LEU A 57 3.72 -8.04 12.26
CA LEU A 57 4.83 -7.35 12.91
C LEU A 57 4.40 -6.55 14.15
N GLY A 58 3.10 -6.48 14.44
CA GLY A 58 2.57 -5.65 15.54
C GLY A 58 2.74 -4.14 15.33
N ALA A 59 3.12 -3.72 14.12
CA ALA A 59 3.48 -2.35 13.81
C ALA A 59 2.27 -1.52 13.36
N ASP A 60 2.20 -0.30 13.88
CA ASP A 60 1.24 0.72 13.45
C ASP A 60 1.90 1.61 12.41
N GLY A 61 1.14 1.99 11.38
CA GLY A 61 1.60 2.86 10.31
C GLY A 61 0.56 3.92 9.96
N VAL A 62 0.73 4.53 8.80
CA VAL A 62 -0.08 5.63 8.30
C VAL A 62 -0.47 5.31 6.87
N TYR A 63 -1.78 5.27 6.61
CA TYR A 63 -2.30 5.33 5.26
C TYR A 63 -2.16 6.75 4.73
N VAL A 64 -1.60 6.89 3.53
CA VAL A 64 -1.45 8.18 2.87
C VAL A 64 -2.20 8.13 1.55
N TRP A 65 -3.04 9.14 1.34
CA TRP A 65 -3.66 9.44 0.05
C TRP A 65 -3.12 10.77 -0.43
N ALA A 66 -2.81 10.88 -1.70
CA ALA A 66 -2.16 12.06 -2.25
C ALA A 66 -2.59 12.36 -3.67
N GLU A 67 -2.54 13.64 -4.05
CA GLU A 67 -2.86 14.11 -5.39
C GLU A 67 -1.93 15.25 -5.83
N ASP A 68 -2.23 15.81 -7.01
CA ASP A 68 -1.48 16.91 -7.63
C ASP A 68 0.02 16.60 -7.85
N HIS A 69 0.30 15.39 -8.36
CA HIS A 69 1.64 15.03 -8.81
C HIS A 69 1.91 15.64 -10.21
N PRO A 70 3.04 16.35 -10.43
CA PRO A 70 3.31 17.09 -11.67
C PRO A 70 3.39 16.23 -12.94
N ASN A 71 3.66 14.93 -12.79
CA ASN A 71 3.70 13.98 -13.91
C ASN A 71 2.38 13.18 -14.09
N LEU A 72 1.36 13.43 -13.26
CA LEU A 72 0.06 12.79 -13.35
C LEU A 72 -1.01 13.78 -13.82
N LYS A 73 -2.15 13.28 -14.29
CA LYS A 73 -3.31 14.13 -14.57
C LYS A 73 -3.89 14.64 -13.25
N ARG A 74 -4.52 15.82 -13.29
CA ARG A 74 -5.06 16.49 -12.10
C ARG A 74 -6.04 15.63 -11.30
N GLU A 75 -6.82 14.78 -11.98
CA GLU A 75 -7.82 13.91 -11.34
C GLU A 75 -7.22 12.60 -10.81
N GLN A 76 -5.94 12.34 -11.06
CA GLN A 76 -5.27 11.14 -10.58
C GLN A 76 -4.72 11.37 -9.18
N SER A 77 -5.28 10.63 -8.23
CA SER A 77 -4.73 10.46 -6.90
C SER A 77 -4.03 9.11 -6.77
N HIS A 78 -3.28 8.96 -5.68
CA HIS A 78 -2.58 7.74 -5.34
C HIS A 78 -2.59 7.50 -3.85
N ALA A 79 -2.40 6.24 -3.44
CA ALA A 79 -2.32 5.88 -2.04
C ALA A 79 -1.24 4.85 -1.77
N TRP A 80 -0.61 4.97 -0.61
CA TRP A 80 0.43 4.06 -0.11
C TRP A 80 0.32 3.92 1.41
N PHE A 81 1.15 3.05 1.99
CA PHE A 81 1.25 2.88 3.43
C PHE A 81 2.66 3.24 3.93
N GLU A 82 2.73 3.94 5.06
CA GLU A 82 4.01 4.31 5.68
C GLU A 82 4.14 3.68 7.06
N VAL A 83 5.29 3.09 7.35
CA VAL A 83 5.56 2.48 8.66
C VAL A 83 7.04 2.57 8.98
N ASP A 84 7.36 2.99 10.20
CA ASP A 84 8.73 3.03 10.74
C ASP A 84 9.78 3.71 9.83
N GLY A 85 9.37 4.80 9.17
CA GLY A 85 10.24 5.56 8.27
C GLY A 85 10.43 4.94 6.88
N PHE A 86 9.62 3.95 6.51
CA PHE A 86 9.53 3.40 5.16
C PHE A 86 8.21 3.77 4.50
N ILE A 87 8.24 3.87 3.17
CA ILE A 87 7.07 3.93 2.29
C ILE A 87 6.91 2.56 1.66
N ILE A 88 5.69 2.04 1.64
CA ILE A 88 5.37 0.76 1.00
C ILE A 88 4.23 1.00 0.03
N ASP A 89 4.53 0.83 -1.25
CA ASP A 89 3.61 1.11 -2.34
C ASP A 89 3.58 -0.09 -3.29
N LEU A 90 2.48 -0.84 -3.21
CA LEU A 90 2.25 -2.04 -4.01
C LEU A 90 1.75 -1.73 -5.42
N THR A 91 1.57 -0.46 -5.76
CA THR A 91 0.81 -0.03 -6.94
C THR A 91 1.46 1.13 -7.70
N TYR A 92 2.67 1.57 -7.33
CA TYR A 92 3.37 2.65 -8.05
C TYR A 92 3.50 2.36 -9.55
N ASP A 93 3.64 1.08 -9.91
CA ASP A 93 3.84 0.61 -11.27
C ASP A 93 2.55 0.66 -12.12
N GLN A 94 1.43 1.13 -11.55
CA GLN A 94 0.29 1.59 -12.35
C GLN A 94 0.61 2.85 -13.15
N PHE A 95 1.67 3.58 -12.77
CA PHE A 95 2.14 4.79 -13.44
C PHE A 95 3.45 4.54 -14.19
N PRO A 96 3.64 5.17 -15.37
CA PRO A 96 4.90 5.10 -16.08
C PRO A 96 5.97 5.99 -15.41
N ASP A 97 7.24 5.70 -15.70
CA ASP A 97 8.40 6.58 -15.45
C ASP A 97 8.56 7.05 -13.99
N THR A 98 8.20 6.21 -13.01
CA THR A 98 8.38 6.52 -11.59
C THR A 98 9.84 6.49 -11.14
N GLY A 99 10.69 5.73 -11.85
CA GLY A 99 12.08 5.46 -11.45
C GLY A 99 12.23 4.54 -10.24
N LEU A 100 11.13 3.97 -9.74
CA LEU A 100 11.12 3.09 -8.57
C LEU A 100 11.31 1.62 -8.94
N THR A 101 11.90 0.84 -8.02
CA THR A 101 12.06 -0.61 -8.12
C THR A 101 11.84 -1.28 -6.77
N GLY A 102 11.19 -2.45 -6.74
CA GLY A 102 10.77 -3.11 -5.50
C GLY A 102 9.46 -2.53 -4.97
N TRP A 103 9.14 -2.71 -3.68
CA TRP A 103 7.86 -2.26 -3.10
C TRP A 103 8.02 -1.44 -1.82
N VAL A 104 9.24 -1.36 -1.29
CA VAL A 104 9.59 -0.67 -0.04
C VAL A 104 10.66 0.37 -0.36
N PHE A 105 10.39 1.61 0.02
CA PHE A 105 11.19 2.78 -0.32
C PHE A 105 11.52 3.58 0.93
N ASP A 106 12.62 4.32 0.86
CA ASP A 106 12.94 5.32 1.87
C ASP A 106 12.00 6.52 1.73
N GLN A 107 11.73 7.17 2.86
CA GLN A 107 10.96 8.41 2.91
C GLN A 107 11.64 9.52 2.11
N GLY A 108 10.82 10.39 1.51
CA GLY A 108 11.34 11.51 0.71
C GLY A 108 11.94 11.11 -0.65
N ASN A 109 11.70 9.89 -1.13
CA ASN A 109 12.07 9.52 -2.50
C ASN A 109 11.36 10.42 -3.53
N GLU A 110 12.00 10.60 -4.69
CA GLU A 110 11.61 11.60 -5.69
C GLU A 110 10.18 11.46 -6.21
N TRP A 111 9.63 10.25 -6.25
CA TRP A 111 8.26 10.01 -6.72
C TRP A 111 7.24 10.48 -5.69
N HIS A 112 7.31 9.95 -4.47
CA HIS A 112 6.32 10.24 -3.43
C HIS A 112 6.41 11.71 -2.94
N ALA A 113 7.62 12.29 -2.94
CA ALA A 113 7.83 13.68 -2.51
C ALA A 113 7.25 14.74 -3.47
N LYS A 114 6.89 14.35 -4.70
CA LYS A 114 6.35 15.27 -5.72
C LYS A 114 4.83 15.45 -5.63
N PHE A 115 4.12 14.67 -4.83
CA PHE A 115 2.70 14.93 -4.56
C PHE A 115 2.57 16.15 -3.65
N ALA A 116 1.91 17.20 -4.14
CA ALA A 116 1.79 18.47 -3.41
C ALA A 116 0.75 18.39 -2.28
N GLU A 117 -0.31 17.61 -2.46
CA GLU A 117 -1.39 17.46 -1.49
C GLU A 117 -1.42 16.04 -0.93
N GLN A 118 -1.39 15.90 0.40
CA GLN A 118 -1.37 14.61 1.09
C GLN A 118 -2.31 14.62 2.28
N GLU A 119 -3.25 13.67 2.29
CA GLU A 119 -4.08 13.33 3.44
C GLU A 119 -3.52 12.08 4.13
N ARG A 120 -3.43 12.15 5.46
CA ARG A 120 -2.76 11.12 6.28
C ARG A 120 -3.73 10.59 7.32
N ARG A 121 -3.96 9.27 7.31
CA ARG A 121 -4.82 8.57 8.26
C ARG A 121 -4.00 7.57 9.08
N GLN A 122 -4.12 7.66 10.41
CA GLN A 122 -3.45 6.71 11.30
C GLN A 122 -4.03 5.31 11.13
N GLY A 123 -3.14 4.32 11.01
CA GLY A 123 -3.49 2.93 10.82
C GLY A 123 -4.08 2.63 9.44
N PHE A 124 -4.73 1.48 9.36
CA PHE A 124 -5.50 1.02 8.20
C PHE A 124 -6.99 1.10 8.53
N CYS A 125 -7.83 1.12 7.50
CA CYS A 125 -9.27 1.01 7.71
C CYS A 125 -9.66 -0.45 7.98
N PRO A 126 -10.21 -0.78 9.16
CA PRO A 126 -10.64 -2.14 9.46
C PRO A 126 -11.89 -2.51 8.65
N PRO A 127 -12.24 -3.81 8.57
CA PRO A 127 -13.45 -4.25 7.87
C PRO A 127 -14.73 -3.53 8.30
N SER A 128 -14.84 -3.11 9.56
CA SER A 128 -15.98 -2.34 10.08
C SER A 128 -16.08 -0.91 9.55
N GLY A 129 -15.03 -0.38 8.94
CA GLY A 129 -14.96 0.98 8.41
C GLY A 129 -15.21 1.09 6.89
N TRP A 130 -15.42 -0.04 6.20
CA TRP A 130 -15.73 -0.06 4.77
C TRP A 130 -17.18 -0.54 4.55
N PRO A 131 -17.96 0.14 3.69
CA PRO A 131 -19.26 -0.39 3.24
C PRO A 131 -19.12 -1.74 2.52
N GLU A 132 -18.00 -1.95 1.83
CA GLU A 132 -17.66 -3.18 1.13
C GLU A 132 -16.13 -3.42 1.24
N TYR A 133 -15.70 -4.05 2.33
CA TYR A 133 -14.28 -4.38 2.52
C TYR A 133 -13.85 -5.45 1.51
N PRO A 134 -12.68 -5.33 0.85
CA PRO A 134 -12.22 -6.29 -0.15
C PRO A 134 -11.71 -7.59 0.50
N LEU A 135 -12.64 -8.39 1.05
CA LEU A 135 -12.36 -9.60 1.81
C LEU A 135 -11.59 -10.64 0.98
N ASP A 136 -11.85 -10.71 -0.33
CA ASP A 136 -11.13 -11.63 -1.21
C ASP A 136 -9.68 -11.22 -1.43
N GLY A 137 -9.40 -9.91 -1.55
CA GLY A 137 -8.05 -9.36 -1.56
C GLY A 137 -7.27 -9.66 -0.30
N TYR A 138 -7.87 -9.42 0.87
CA TYR A 138 -7.25 -9.77 2.16
C TYR A 138 -6.98 -11.28 2.26
N ALA A 139 -7.94 -12.13 1.90
CA ALA A 139 -7.78 -13.58 1.95
C ALA A 139 -6.67 -14.07 1.00
N ALA A 140 -6.63 -13.53 -0.23
CA ALA A 140 -5.61 -13.86 -1.21
C ALA A 140 -4.22 -13.43 -0.74
N ALA A 141 -4.06 -12.19 -0.26
CA ALA A 141 -2.80 -11.69 0.30
C ALA A 141 -2.34 -12.51 1.52
N LYS A 142 -3.24 -12.79 2.46
CA LYS A 142 -2.93 -13.58 3.66
C LYS A 142 -2.48 -14.99 3.35
N SER A 143 -3.00 -15.61 2.30
CA SER A 143 -2.58 -16.96 1.88
C SER A 143 -1.12 -17.05 1.40
N GLN A 144 -0.46 -15.90 1.20
CA GLN A 144 0.93 -15.81 0.72
C GLN A 144 1.94 -15.48 1.82
N ILE A 145 1.48 -15.25 3.06
CA ILE A 145 2.30 -14.91 4.23
C ILE A 145 2.39 -16.13 5.15
#